data_AF-W1YNL8-F1
#
_entry.id   AF-W1YNL8-F1
#
_cell.length_a   1.000
_cell.length_b   1.000
_cell.length_c   1.000
_cell.angle_alpha   90.00
_cell.angle_beta   90.00
_cell.angle_gamma   90.00
#
_symmetry.space_group_name_H-M   'P 1'
#
loop_
_entity.id
_entity.type
_entity.pdbx_description
1 polymer ?
#
loop_
_entity_poly.entity_id
_entity_poly.type
_entity_poly.pdbx_seq_one_letter_code
_entity_poly.pdbx_strand_id
1 'polypeptide(L)'
;FLRRVAIAALLSGSCFSAAAAPPAPPVSYGVEEDVFHPVRAKQGMVASVDATATQVGVDILKEGGNAVDAAVAVGYALAVTHPQAGNLGGGGFML
;
A
#
# COMPACT_ATOMS: atom_id res chain seq x y z
N PHE A 1 -9.10 14.99 59.79
CA PHE A 1 -8.27 15.94 59.02
C PHE A 1 -7.44 15.25 57.93
N LEU A 2 -6.65 14.20 58.24
CA LEU A 2 -5.80 13.49 57.26
C LEU A 2 -6.53 12.92 56.02
N ARG A 3 -7.76 12.40 56.18
CA ARG A 3 -8.54 11.83 55.06
C ARG A 3 -8.97 12.85 54.00
N ARG A 4 -9.09 14.14 54.35
CA ARG A 4 -9.44 15.21 53.41
C ARG A 4 -8.23 15.71 52.61
N VAL A 5 -7.03 15.59 53.16
CA VAL A 5 -5.76 15.96 52.48
C VAL A 5 -5.41 14.91 51.42
N ALA A 6 -5.65 13.63 51.70
CA ALA A 6 -5.41 12.54 50.74
C ALA A 6 -6.28 12.64 49.47
N ILE A 7 -7.53 13.09 49.60
CA ILE A 7 -8.46 13.23 48.46
C ILE A 7 -8.09 14.43 47.58
N ALA A 8 -7.58 15.52 48.17
CA ALA A 8 -7.16 16.70 47.42
C ALA A 8 -5.89 16.45 46.58
N ALA A 9 -4.97 15.60 47.05
CA ALA A 9 -3.73 15.27 46.33
C ALA A 9 -3.94 14.35 45.11
N LEU A 10 -5.06 13.63 45.04
CA LEU A 10 -5.38 12.72 43.93
C LEU A 10 -5.97 13.43 42.70
N LEU A 11 -6.41 14.68 42.83
CA LEU A 11 -7.08 15.43 41.76
C LEU A 11 -6.13 16.36 40.96
N SER A 12 -4.89 16.56 41.41
CA SER A 12 -3.96 17.55 40.85
C SER A 12 -2.89 16.97 39.93
N GLY A 13 -2.79 15.65 39.79
CA GLY A 13 -1.67 15.01 39.11
C GLY A 13 -2.06 14.11 37.96
N SER A 14 -2.41 14.68 36.80
CA SER A 14 -2.17 14.06 35.47
C SER A 14 -2.81 14.85 34.32
N CYS A 15 -2.33 16.07 34.07
CA CYS A 15 -2.34 16.59 32.70
C CYS A 15 -1.13 15.97 31.98
N PHE A 16 -1.30 14.78 31.41
CA PHE A 16 -0.41 14.32 30.34
C PHE A 16 -0.62 15.28 29.17
N SER A 17 0.30 16.22 28.97
CA SER A 17 0.41 16.89 27.67
C SER A 17 0.79 15.81 26.66
N ALA A 18 -0.19 15.38 25.87
CA ALA A 18 0.11 14.64 24.65
C ALA A 18 0.94 15.57 23.77
N ALA A 19 2.26 15.34 23.70
CA ALA A 19 3.11 16.04 22.76
C ALA A 19 2.58 15.71 21.36
N ALA A 20 2.08 16.72 20.65
CA ALA A 20 1.63 16.55 19.28
C ALA A 20 2.80 15.99 18.45
N ALA A 21 2.55 14.90 17.73
CA ALA A 21 3.53 14.37 16.80
C ALA A 21 3.91 15.48 15.80
N PRO A 22 5.21 15.65 15.47
CA PRO A 22 5.60 16.60 14.45
C PRO A 22 4.87 16.29 13.13
N PRO A 23 4.51 17.31 12.33
CA PRO A 23 3.84 17.08 11.06
C PRO A 23 4.71 16.17 10.18
N ALA A 24 4.08 15.21 9.50
CA ALA A 24 4.78 14.33 8.60
C ALA A 24 5.50 15.14 7.50
N PRO A 25 6.73 14.77 7.12
CA PRO A 25 7.45 15.44 6.04
C PRO A 25 6.68 15.31 4.71
N PRO A 26 6.85 16.27 3.78
CA PRO A 26 6.25 16.16 2.46
C PRO A 26 6.80 14.94 1.70
N VAL A 27 5.93 14.27 0.95
CA VAL A 27 6.30 13.17 0.04
C VAL A 27 6.67 13.71 -1.34
N SER A 28 7.48 12.94 -2.10
CA SER A 28 7.83 13.23 -3.50
C SER A 28 7.23 12.19 -4.44
N TYR A 29 6.69 12.62 -5.57
CA TYR A 29 6.17 11.76 -6.64
C TYR A 29 7.11 11.63 -7.84
N GLY A 30 8.31 12.23 -7.76
CA GLY A 30 9.29 12.29 -8.84
C GLY A 30 9.27 13.62 -9.60
N VAL A 31 10.46 14.19 -9.80
CA VAL A 31 10.70 15.34 -10.68
C VAL A 31 11.67 14.95 -11.80
N GLU A 32 11.81 15.78 -12.82
CA GLU A 32 12.67 15.47 -13.97
C GLU A 32 14.16 15.42 -13.59
N GLU A 33 14.54 16.13 -12.51
CA GLU A 33 15.89 16.19 -11.98
C GLU A 33 16.31 14.94 -11.18
N ASP A 34 15.36 14.06 -10.84
CA ASP A 34 15.68 12.82 -10.12
C ASP A 34 16.49 11.85 -10.99
N VAL A 35 17.33 11.02 -10.37
CA VAL A 35 18.15 10.03 -11.10
C VAL A 35 17.31 8.85 -11.60
N PHE A 36 16.27 8.46 -10.84
CA PHE A 36 15.41 7.33 -11.15
C PHE A 36 13.98 7.81 -11.37
N HIS A 37 13.49 7.67 -12.59
CA HIS A 37 12.15 8.11 -12.95
C HIS A 37 11.15 6.95 -12.84
N PRO A 38 10.05 7.11 -12.09
CA PRO A 38 8.99 6.12 -12.06
C PRO A 38 8.28 6.06 -13.42
N VAL A 39 7.72 4.90 -13.76
CA VAL A 39 6.77 4.81 -14.87
C VAL A 39 5.53 5.63 -14.53
N ARG A 40 4.98 6.38 -15.49
CA ARG A 40 3.83 7.28 -15.29
C ARG A 40 2.66 6.85 -16.17
N ALA A 41 1.48 6.76 -15.59
CA ALA A 41 0.21 6.53 -16.31
C ALA A 41 -0.91 7.35 -15.66
N LYS A 42 -1.93 7.74 -16.43
CA LYS A 42 -3.06 8.56 -15.93
C LYS A 42 -4.29 7.75 -15.51
N GLN A 43 -4.45 6.52 -16.02
CA GLN A 43 -5.69 5.75 -15.89
C GLN A 43 -5.49 4.48 -15.06
N GLY A 44 -4.68 3.54 -15.55
CA GLY A 44 -4.37 2.29 -14.87
C GLY A 44 -2.90 1.91 -15.01
N MET A 45 -2.39 1.13 -14.07
CA MET A 45 -1.03 0.61 -14.06
C MET A 45 -1.02 -0.79 -13.47
N VAL A 46 -0.20 -1.67 -14.03
CA VAL A 46 0.09 -3.00 -13.50
C VAL A 46 1.60 -3.10 -13.38
N ALA A 47 2.09 -3.61 -12.25
CA ALA A 47 3.49 -3.93 -12.04
C ALA A 47 3.61 -5.41 -11.66
N SER A 48 4.43 -6.16 -12.38
CA SER A 48 4.69 -7.56 -12.09
C SER A 48 6.11 -7.96 -12.50
N VAL A 49 6.53 -9.17 -12.15
CA VAL A 49 7.85 -9.71 -12.49
C VAL A 49 8.02 -10.03 -13.98
N ASP A 50 6.91 -10.21 -14.72
CA ASP A 50 6.91 -10.63 -16.12
C ASP A 50 6.28 -9.56 -17.03
N ALA A 51 6.92 -9.29 -18.16
CA ALA A 51 6.43 -8.29 -19.11
C ALA A 51 5.10 -8.72 -19.75
N THR A 52 4.96 -10.01 -20.10
CA THR A 52 3.75 -10.53 -20.75
C THR A 52 2.55 -10.48 -19.80
N ALA A 53 2.72 -10.95 -18.56
CA ALA A 53 1.66 -10.88 -17.56
C ALA A 53 1.26 -9.44 -17.22
N THR A 54 2.24 -8.52 -17.13
CA THR A 54 1.96 -7.08 -16.99
C THR A 54 1.06 -6.58 -18.11
N GLN A 55 1.37 -6.94 -19.36
CA GLN A 55 0.61 -6.52 -20.52
C GLN A 55 -0.82 -7.08 -20.52
N VAL A 56 -1.00 -8.34 -20.14
CA VAL A 56 -2.33 -8.95 -19.96
C VAL A 56 -3.18 -8.15 -18.97
N GLY A 57 -2.62 -7.80 -17.80
CA GLY A 57 -3.33 -6.98 -16.83
C GLY A 57 -3.70 -5.59 -17.36
N VAL A 58 -2.76 -4.94 -18.07
CA VAL A 58 -3.01 -3.63 -18.69
C VAL A 58 -4.12 -3.71 -19.74
N ASP A 59 -4.16 -4.76 -20.54
CA ASP A 59 -5.17 -4.91 -21.58
C ASP A 59 -6.56 -5.18 -20.97
N ILE A 60 -6.66 -5.95 -19.88
CA ILE A 60 -7.91 -6.08 -19.11
C ILE A 60 -8.39 -4.73 -18.54
N LEU A 61 -7.49 -3.89 -18.03
CA LEU A 61 -7.86 -2.53 -17.59
C LEU A 61 -8.36 -1.68 -18.77
N LYS A 62 -7.75 -1.78 -19.95
CA LYS A 62 -8.19 -1.06 -21.16
C LYS A 62 -9.56 -1.55 -21.66
N GLU A 63 -9.84 -2.84 -21.49
CA GLU A 63 -11.14 -3.45 -21.83
C GLU A 63 -12.26 -3.08 -20.85
N GLY A 64 -11.94 -2.31 -19.80
CA GLY A 64 -12.90 -1.80 -18.83
C GLY A 64 -13.01 -2.65 -17.56
N GLY A 65 -12.13 -3.65 -17.38
CA GLY A 65 -11.99 -4.39 -16.14
C GLY A 65 -11.50 -3.50 -14.99
N ASN A 66 -11.86 -3.86 -13.77
CA ASN A 66 -11.37 -3.19 -12.56
C ASN A 66 -10.01 -3.77 -12.10
N ALA A 67 -9.50 -3.28 -10.97
CA ALA A 67 -8.22 -3.74 -10.42
C ALA A 67 -8.19 -5.22 -10.05
N VAL A 68 -9.30 -5.78 -9.55
CA VAL A 68 -9.43 -7.20 -9.21
C VAL A 68 -9.46 -8.06 -10.48
N ASP A 69 -10.19 -7.64 -11.51
CA ASP A 69 -10.23 -8.34 -12.80
C ASP A 69 -8.83 -8.45 -13.41
N ALA A 70 -8.09 -7.32 -13.42
CA ALA A 70 -6.71 -7.28 -13.89
C ALA A 70 -5.78 -8.13 -13.01
N ALA A 71 -5.91 -8.08 -11.68
CA ALA A 71 -5.08 -8.87 -10.77
C ALA A 71 -5.27 -10.38 -10.96
N VAL A 72 -6.52 -10.84 -11.13
CA VAL A 72 -6.81 -12.25 -11.41
C VAL A 72 -6.26 -12.66 -12.78
N ALA A 73 -6.41 -11.83 -13.81
CA ALA A 73 -5.86 -12.09 -15.13
C ALA A 73 -4.32 -12.17 -15.11
N VAL A 74 -3.65 -11.27 -14.39
CA VAL A 74 -2.19 -11.31 -14.16
C VAL A 74 -1.80 -12.59 -13.43
N GLY A 75 -2.56 -12.99 -12.40
CA GLY A 75 -2.31 -14.24 -11.67
C GLY A 75 -2.36 -15.49 -12.56
N TYR A 76 -3.39 -15.60 -13.41
CA TYR A 76 -3.49 -16.68 -14.40
C TYR A 76 -2.41 -16.61 -15.48
N ALA A 77 -2.04 -15.42 -15.95
CA ALA A 77 -0.96 -15.25 -16.90
C ALA A 77 0.39 -15.70 -16.30
N LEU A 78 0.71 -15.28 -15.08
CA LEU A 78 1.92 -15.69 -14.37
C LEU A 78 1.97 -17.19 -14.11
N ALA A 79 0.83 -17.84 -13.88
CA ALA A 79 0.76 -19.29 -13.74
C ALA A 79 1.23 -20.06 -14.99
N VAL A 80 1.32 -19.37 -16.14
CA VAL A 80 1.85 -19.91 -17.40
C VAL A 80 3.23 -19.34 -17.72
N THR A 81 3.40 -18.01 -17.66
CA THR A 81 4.62 -17.33 -18.13
C THR A 81 5.73 -17.29 -17.08
N HIS A 82 5.40 -17.46 -15.79
CA HIS A 82 6.33 -17.40 -14.68
C HIS A 82 6.20 -18.62 -13.75
N PRO A 83 6.46 -19.85 -14.24
CA PRO A 83 6.23 -21.11 -13.50
C PRO A 83 7.08 -21.26 -12.23
N GLN A 84 8.09 -20.42 -12.02
CA GLN A 84 8.92 -20.41 -10.82
C GLN A 84 8.11 -20.02 -9.56
N ALA A 85 7.06 -19.21 -9.72
CA ALA A 85 6.26 -18.71 -8.59
C ALA A 85 4.77 -18.47 -8.93
N GLY A 86 4.47 -18.07 -10.17
CA GLY A 86 3.08 -18.02 -10.66
C GLY A 86 2.53 -19.45 -10.72
N ASN A 87 1.31 -19.67 -10.21
CA ASN A 87 0.82 -21.03 -9.99
C ASN A 87 -0.71 -21.14 -10.01
N LEU A 88 -1.18 -22.34 -10.32
CA LEU A 88 -2.58 -22.79 -10.09
C LEU A 88 -2.69 -23.80 -8.93
N GLY A 89 -1.59 -24.47 -8.57
CA GLY A 89 -1.53 -25.53 -7.56
C GLY A 89 -0.84 -25.15 -6.26
N GLY A 90 -0.48 -23.87 -6.07
CA GLY A 90 0.14 -23.34 -4.86
C GLY A 90 -0.86 -22.53 -4.03
N GLY A 91 -0.47 -21.32 -3.61
CA GLY A 91 -1.32 -20.43 -2.82
C GLY A 91 -0.74 -19.02 -2.72
N GLY A 92 -1.44 -18.15 -1.98
CA GLY A 92 -1.02 -16.76 -1.78
C GLY A 92 -2.06 -15.95 -1.01
N PHE A 93 -1.86 -14.63 -1.03
CA PHE A 93 -2.75 -13.65 -0.40
C PHE A 93 -3.03 -12.52 -1.39
N MET A 94 -4.17 -11.85 -1.23
CA MET A 94 -4.56 -10.66 -1.97
C MET A 94 -5.07 -9.61 -0.97
N LEU A 95 -4.73 -8.35 -1.20
CA LEU A 95 -5.13 -7.20 -0.38
C LEU A 95 -5.61 -6.05 -1.27
#